data_AF-A0A3D6EP44-F1
#
_entry.id   AF-A0A3D6EP44-F1
#
_cell.length_a   1.000
_cell.length_b   1.000
_cell.length_c   1.000
_cell.angle_alpha   90.00
_cell.angle_beta   90.00
_cell.angle_gamma   90.00
#
_symmetry.space_group_name_H-M   'P 1'
#
loop_
_entity.id
_entity.type
_entity.pdbx_description
1 polymer ?
#
loop_
_entity_poly.entity_id
_entity_poly.type
_entity_poly.pdbx_seq_one_letter_code
_entity_poly.pdbx_strand_id
1 'polypeptide(L)'
;MSSTVVDNAKVHRRGWIDYARGVVIIYVVYRHALTGLIGAGVDIKNAIYLVQESSMPIFFIVSGIFIRSSALKRGLDTFVRFKFESLMYPYFIWATIHLTIQIIFSQYSNYQKGIEYYGYLFSFPRAIDQFWYLYALFAVMVIFATLNFTLLKFNTWLNVVVAIVLYVSSYFIKTDFFSLHDITFYYPFLVFGFLIAELLMPVDSNFFKGKLLVYALPVFILLQIFWRVQYPD
;
A
#
# COMPACT_ATOMS: atom_id res chain seq x y z
N MET A 1 45.16 5.51 26.54
CA MET A 1 44.34 4.93 25.45
C MET A 1 42.88 5.13 25.83
N SER A 2 42.25 6.19 25.32
CA SER A 2 40.84 6.49 25.56
C SER A 2 40.03 5.83 24.44
N SER A 3 39.22 4.84 24.81
CA SER A 3 38.26 4.20 23.92
C SER A 3 37.14 5.21 23.64
N THR A 4 37.07 5.70 22.42
CA THR A 4 35.92 6.44 21.91
C THR A 4 34.72 5.51 21.88
N VAL A 5 33.82 5.69 22.85
CA VAL A 5 32.46 5.16 22.80
C VAL A 5 31.81 5.78 21.56
N VAL A 6 31.67 4.98 20.50
CA VAL A 6 30.82 5.34 19.36
C VAL A 6 29.40 5.37 19.93
N ASP A 7 28.89 6.56 20.15
CA ASP A 7 27.48 6.78 20.45
C ASP A 7 26.66 6.13 19.33
N ASN A 8 26.10 4.96 19.63
CA ASN A 8 25.08 4.34 18.81
C ASN A 8 23.88 5.28 18.82
N ALA A 9 23.84 6.21 17.87
CA ALA A 9 22.71 7.08 17.64
C ALA A 9 21.46 6.19 17.55
N LYS A 10 20.68 6.18 18.63
CA LYS A 10 19.41 5.46 18.68
C LYS A 10 18.60 5.97 17.51
N VAL A 11 18.39 5.09 16.52
CA VAL A 11 17.46 5.37 15.43
C VAL A 11 16.12 5.61 16.10
N HIS A 12 15.71 6.89 16.19
CA HIS A 12 14.45 7.29 16.77
C HIS A 12 13.33 6.73 15.88
N ARG A 13 12.91 5.50 16.18
CA ARG A 13 11.79 4.85 15.51
C ARG A 13 10.55 5.68 15.79
N ARG A 14 9.92 6.19 14.72
CA ARG A 14 8.77 7.09 14.82
C ARG A 14 7.52 6.27 15.12
N GLY A 15 7.21 6.08 16.40
CA GLY A 15 6.10 5.25 16.85
C GLY A 15 4.74 5.59 16.22
N TRP A 16 4.49 6.87 15.93
CA TRP A 16 3.24 7.30 15.28
C TRP A 16 3.02 6.67 13.90
N ILE A 17 4.08 6.45 13.13
CA ILE A 17 3.98 5.83 11.80
C ILE A 17 3.65 4.35 11.94
N ASP A 18 4.23 3.68 12.94
CA ASP A 18 3.94 2.29 13.23
C ASP A 18 2.49 2.11 13.72
N TYR A 19 1.99 3.00 14.59
CA TYR A 19 0.59 3.00 15.01
C TYR A 19 -0.36 3.22 13.83
N ALA A 20 -0.10 4.22 12.98
CA ALA A 20 -0.92 4.49 11.80
C ALA A 20 -0.96 3.28 10.86
N ARG A 21 0.19 2.64 10.59
CA ARG A 21 0.25 1.40 9.80
C ARG A 21 -0.56 0.28 10.44
N GLY A 22 -0.43 0.09 11.75
CA GLY A 22 -1.17 -0.94 12.49
C GLY A 22 -2.68 -0.77 12.37
N VAL A 23 -3.19 0.46 12.52
CA VAL A 23 -4.62 0.78 12.35
C VAL A 23 -5.09 0.46 10.93
N VAL A 24 -4.33 0.84 9.90
CA VAL A 24 -4.68 0.53 8.50
C VAL A 24 -4.63 -0.98 8.22
N ILE A 25 -3.71 -1.73 8.82
CA ILE A 25 -3.67 -3.21 8.68
C ILE A 25 -4.92 -3.85 9.29
N ILE A 26 -5.26 -3.49 10.54
CA ILE A 26 -6.47 -4.00 11.22
C ILE A 26 -7.71 -3.71 10.36
N TYR A 27 -7.78 -2.50 9.82
CA TYR A 27 -8.85 -2.09 8.93
C TYR A 27 -8.97 -2.96 7.67
N VAL A 28 -7.86 -3.23 6.99
CA VAL A 28 -7.84 -4.06 5.78
C VAL A 28 -8.29 -5.49 6.09
N VAL A 29 -7.85 -6.05 7.22
CA VAL A 29 -8.29 -7.38 7.67
C VAL A 29 -9.79 -7.40 7.94
N TYR A 30 -10.31 -6.40 8.66
CA TYR A 30 -11.75 -6.26 8.91
C TYR A 30 -12.55 -6.21 7.60
N ARG A 31 -12.11 -5.43 6.62
CA ARG A 31 -12.75 -5.35 5.30
C ARG A 31 -12.76 -6.70 4.60
N HIS A 32 -11.62 -7.39 4.50
CA HIS A 32 -11.55 -8.68 3.81
C HIS A 32 -12.42 -9.75 4.49
N ALA A 33 -12.47 -9.74 5.82
CA ALA A 33 -13.38 -10.60 6.58
C ALA A 33 -14.85 -10.26 6.27
N LEU A 34 -15.22 -8.98 6.29
CA LEU A 34 -16.56 -8.51 5.99
C LEU A 34 -16.99 -8.88 4.56
N THR A 35 -16.16 -8.60 3.56
CA THR A 35 -16.43 -8.97 2.16
C THR A 35 -16.51 -10.49 1.97
N GLY A 36 -15.74 -11.26 2.75
CA GLY A 36 -15.82 -12.72 2.75
C GLY A 36 -17.16 -13.23 3.29
N LEU A 37 -17.67 -12.64 4.37
CA LEU A 37 -18.97 -12.99 4.95
C LEU A 37 -20.13 -12.57 4.05
N ILE A 38 -20.08 -11.36 3.48
CA ILE A 38 -21.09 -10.89 2.50
C ILE A 38 -21.08 -11.80 1.27
N GLY A 39 -19.89 -12.15 0.77
CA GLY A 39 -19.74 -13.10 -0.35
C GLY A 39 -20.25 -14.51 -0.05
N ALA A 40 -20.33 -14.89 1.23
CA ALA A 40 -20.95 -16.15 1.68
C ALA A 40 -22.47 -16.05 1.90
N GLY A 41 -23.09 -14.90 1.60
CA GLY A 41 -24.53 -14.67 1.78
C GLY A 41 -24.95 -14.39 3.24
N VAL A 42 -24.00 -14.07 4.12
CA VAL A 42 -24.31 -13.71 5.51
C VAL A 42 -24.79 -12.26 5.57
N ASP A 43 -26.05 -12.05 5.98
CA ASP A 43 -26.62 -10.72 6.20
C ASP A 43 -26.07 -10.09 7.49
N ILE A 44 -25.30 -9.00 7.35
CA ILE A 44 -24.68 -8.28 8.47
C ILE A 44 -25.34 -6.91 8.62
N LYS A 45 -26.43 -6.89 9.38
CA LYS A 45 -27.29 -5.70 9.59
C LYS A 45 -26.63 -4.49 10.26
N ASN A 46 -25.41 -4.64 10.81
CA ASN A 46 -24.68 -3.58 11.52
C ASN A 46 -23.20 -3.51 11.10
N ALA A 47 -22.87 -3.87 9.85
CA ALA A 47 -21.51 -3.75 9.37
C ALA A 47 -21.08 -2.28 9.33
N ILE A 48 -19.88 -1.99 9.83
CA ILE A 48 -19.30 -0.65 9.71
C ILE A 48 -18.64 -0.59 8.34
N TYR A 49 -19.39 -0.17 7.32
CA TYR A 49 -18.87 0.06 5.98
C TYR A 49 -18.07 1.37 5.95
N LEU A 50 -16.87 1.32 6.52
CA LEU A 50 -15.93 2.42 6.46
C LEU A 50 -15.45 2.63 5.01
N VAL A 51 -14.97 3.84 4.68
CA VAL A 51 -14.61 4.30 3.33
C VAL A 51 -13.82 3.23 2.56
N GLN A 52 -14.51 2.58 1.62
CA GLN A 52 -14.19 1.23 1.12
C GLN A 52 -12.86 1.08 0.38
N GLU A 53 -12.24 2.17 -0.07
CA GLU A 53 -11.10 2.13 -1.01
C GLU A 53 -9.86 2.92 -0.55
N SER A 54 -9.96 3.71 0.53
CA SER A 54 -8.92 4.69 0.88
C SER A 54 -7.64 4.10 1.47
N SER A 55 -7.65 2.85 1.91
CA SER A 55 -6.50 2.23 2.60
C SER A 55 -5.32 1.97 1.68
N MET A 56 -5.58 1.55 0.44
CA MET A 56 -4.50 1.22 -0.50
C MET A 56 -3.68 2.47 -0.86
N PRO A 57 -4.29 3.60 -1.27
CA PRO A 57 -3.55 4.86 -1.48
C PRO A 57 -2.69 5.28 -0.29
N ILE A 58 -3.18 5.13 0.95
CA ILE A 58 -2.44 5.53 2.16
C ILE A 58 -1.13 4.76 2.28
N PHE A 59 -1.11 3.46 2.00
CA PHE A 59 0.13 2.71 2.07
C PHE A 59 1.14 3.09 0.98
N PHE A 60 0.67 3.48 -0.22
CA PHE A 60 1.55 4.05 -1.25
C PHE A 60 2.16 5.39 -0.81
N ILE A 61 1.37 6.26 -0.19
CA ILE A 61 1.86 7.54 0.38
C ILE A 61 2.91 7.25 1.46
N VAL A 62 2.58 6.40 2.42
CA VAL A 62 3.51 6.03 3.50
C VAL A 62 4.79 5.44 2.93
N SER A 63 4.70 4.62 1.88
CA SER A 63 5.86 4.08 1.18
C SER A 63 6.71 5.15 0.49
N GLY A 64 6.07 6.14 -0.14
CA GLY A 64 6.71 7.31 -0.73
C GLY A 64 7.49 8.14 0.28
N ILE A 65 6.98 8.32 1.50
CA ILE A 65 7.68 9.06 2.57
C ILE A 65 9.07 8.46 2.85
N PHE A 66 9.18 7.13 2.84
CA PHE A 66 10.44 6.44 3.13
C PHE A 66 11.29 6.13 1.90
N ILE A 67 10.76 6.32 0.69
CA ILE A 67 11.44 5.87 -0.53
C ILE A 67 12.73 6.64 -0.75
N ARG A 68 12.75 7.95 -0.48
CA ARG A 68 13.93 8.79 -0.67
C ARG A 68 15.10 8.33 0.20
N SER A 69 14.87 8.16 1.50
CA SER A 69 15.91 7.72 2.44
C SER A 69 16.36 6.29 2.15
N SER A 70 15.49 5.42 1.64
CA SER A 70 15.85 4.05 1.29
C SER A 70 16.60 3.96 -0.05
N ALA A 71 16.20 4.74 -1.05
CA ALA A 71 16.75 4.71 -2.40
C ALA A 71 18.09 5.44 -2.46
N LEU A 72 18.18 6.67 -1.94
CA LEU A 72 19.42 7.46 -1.99
C LEU A 72 20.56 6.84 -1.18
N LYS A 73 20.25 6.10 -0.09
CA LYS A 73 21.27 5.43 0.73
C LYS A 73 21.84 4.15 0.11
N ARG A 74 21.10 3.51 -0.81
CA ARG A 74 21.41 2.16 -1.32
C ARG A 74 21.77 2.14 -2.81
N GLY A 75 21.39 3.16 -3.58
CA GLY A 75 21.46 3.11 -5.04
C GLY A 75 20.36 2.22 -5.64
N LEU A 76 20.17 2.29 -6.96
CA LEU A 76 19.06 1.62 -7.65
C LEU A 76 19.07 0.11 -7.48
N ASP A 77 20.19 -0.55 -7.79
CA ASP A 77 20.29 -2.02 -7.77
C ASP A 77 20.03 -2.61 -6.37
N THR A 78 20.74 -2.11 -5.36
CA THR A 78 20.56 -2.57 -3.97
C THR A 78 19.18 -2.22 -3.44
N PHE A 79 18.57 -1.11 -3.88
CA PHE A 79 17.18 -0.78 -3.54
C PHE A 79 16.20 -1.80 -4.13
N VAL A 80 16.30 -2.11 -5.42
CA VAL A 80 15.42 -3.07 -6.11
C VAL A 80 15.55 -4.45 -5.45
N ARG A 81 16.78 -4.92 -5.21
CA ARG A 81 17.02 -6.20 -4.55
C ARG A 81 16.41 -6.25 -3.14
N PHE A 82 16.65 -5.21 -2.34
CA PHE A 82 16.07 -5.12 -0.99
C PHE A 82 14.54 -5.14 -1.03
N LYS A 83 13.93 -4.42 -1.98
CA LYS A 83 12.47 -4.40 -2.14
C LYS A 83 11.93 -5.72 -2.63
N PHE A 84 12.63 -6.40 -3.53
CA PHE A 84 12.27 -7.73 -3.99
C PHE A 84 12.24 -8.73 -2.82
N GLU A 85 13.30 -8.77 -2.02
CA GLU A 85 13.39 -9.65 -0.84
C GLU A 85 12.31 -9.32 0.21
N SER A 86 11.95 -8.03 0.37
CA SER A 86 10.95 -7.61 1.35
C SER A 86 9.48 -7.73 0.89
N LEU A 87 9.21 -7.73 -0.42
CA LEU A 87 7.84 -7.67 -0.98
C LEU A 87 7.55 -8.86 -1.89
N MET A 88 8.37 -9.08 -2.91
CA MET A 88 8.14 -10.11 -3.93
C MET A 88 8.39 -11.51 -3.42
N TYR A 89 9.42 -11.70 -2.62
CA TYR A 89 9.68 -13.01 -2.01
C TYR A 89 8.52 -13.46 -1.09
N PRO A 90 8.04 -12.63 -0.13
CA PRO A 90 6.82 -12.96 0.62
C PRO A 90 5.59 -13.13 -0.26
N TYR A 91 5.42 -12.29 -1.30
CA TYR A 91 4.32 -12.41 -2.24
C TYR A 91 4.27 -13.79 -2.88
N PHE A 92 5.36 -14.26 -3.51
CA PHE A 92 5.35 -15.54 -4.21
C PHE A 92 5.12 -16.72 -3.26
N ILE A 93 5.73 -16.71 -2.08
CA ILE A 93 5.57 -17.79 -1.11
C ILE A 93 4.15 -17.83 -0.58
N TRP A 94 3.67 -16.72 -0.03
CA TRP A 94 2.37 -16.70 0.64
C TRP A 94 1.21 -16.76 -0.35
N ALA A 95 1.32 -16.15 -1.53
CA ALA A 95 0.32 -16.28 -2.58
C ALA A 95 0.22 -17.73 -3.08
N THR A 96 1.35 -18.43 -3.26
CA THR A 96 1.36 -19.85 -3.68
C THR A 96 0.73 -20.74 -2.61
N ILE A 97 1.10 -20.56 -1.33
CA ILE A 97 0.50 -21.32 -0.22
C ILE A 97 -1.01 -21.05 -0.17
N HIS A 98 -1.42 -19.80 -0.21
CA HIS A 98 -2.83 -19.40 -0.15
C HIS A 98 -3.63 -19.97 -1.31
N LEU A 99 -3.11 -19.85 -2.54
CA LEU A 99 -3.76 -20.37 -3.74
C LEU A 99 -3.88 -21.90 -3.68
N THR A 100 -2.85 -22.60 -3.21
CA THR A 100 -2.86 -24.06 -3.06
C THR A 100 -3.96 -24.48 -2.07
N ILE A 101 -4.09 -23.79 -0.94
CA ILE A 101 -5.17 -24.02 0.02
C ILE A 101 -6.53 -23.75 -0.63
N GLN A 102 -6.69 -22.64 -1.37
CA GLN A 102 -7.97 -22.33 -2.04
C GLN A 102 -8.36 -23.37 -3.11
N ILE A 103 -7.39 -23.95 -3.83
CA ILE A 103 -7.64 -25.00 -4.81
C ILE A 103 -8.07 -26.31 -4.10
N ILE A 104 -7.36 -26.71 -3.04
CA ILE A 104 -7.68 -27.92 -2.25
C ILE A 104 -9.08 -27.80 -1.62
N PHE A 105 -9.40 -26.64 -1.06
CA PHE A 105 -10.68 -26.36 -0.41
C PHE A 105 -11.67 -25.65 -1.35
N SER A 106 -11.54 -25.82 -2.66
CA SER A 106 -12.39 -25.14 -3.65
C SER A 106 -13.88 -25.42 -3.47
N GLN A 107 -14.25 -26.58 -2.91
CA GLN A 107 -15.63 -26.95 -2.56
C GLN A 107 -16.24 -26.14 -1.40
N TYR A 108 -15.39 -25.52 -0.56
CA TYR A 108 -15.78 -24.73 0.60
C TYR A 108 -15.44 -23.24 0.44
N SER A 109 -14.95 -22.85 -0.75
CA SER A 109 -14.54 -21.50 -1.08
C SER A 109 -15.67 -20.77 -1.79
N ASN A 110 -15.84 -19.48 -1.47
CA ASN A 110 -16.75 -18.59 -2.21
C ASN A 110 -16.32 -18.38 -3.67
N TYR A 111 -15.04 -18.63 -3.98
CA TYR A 111 -14.47 -18.47 -5.32
C TYR A 111 -13.73 -19.74 -5.74
N GLN A 112 -14.16 -20.36 -6.84
CA GLN A 112 -13.48 -21.51 -7.41
C GLN A 112 -12.27 -21.03 -8.22
N LYS A 113 -11.08 -21.44 -7.79
CA LYS A 113 -9.82 -21.16 -8.50
C LYS A 113 -9.23 -22.47 -8.98
N GLY A 114 -8.80 -22.50 -10.25
CA GLY A 114 -8.11 -23.63 -10.84
C GLY A 114 -6.59 -23.45 -10.86
N ILE A 115 -5.91 -24.40 -11.50
CA ILE A 115 -4.44 -24.45 -11.63
C ILE A 115 -3.92 -23.29 -12.48
N GLU A 116 -4.72 -22.75 -13.40
CA GLU A 116 -4.39 -21.59 -14.23
C GLU A 116 -4.02 -20.34 -13.42
N TYR A 117 -4.52 -20.23 -12.18
CA TYR A 117 -4.19 -19.11 -11.30
C TYR A 117 -2.71 -19.07 -10.91
N TYR A 118 -1.96 -20.17 -10.99
CA TYR A 118 -0.51 -20.12 -10.79
C TYR A 118 0.19 -19.25 -11.84
N GLY A 119 -0.32 -19.23 -13.08
CA GLY A 119 0.15 -18.31 -14.13
C GLY A 119 -0.26 -16.85 -13.86
N TYR A 120 -1.38 -16.65 -13.18
CA TYR A 120 -1.87 -15.32 -12.80
C TYR A 120 -1.05 -14.65 -11.70
N LEU A 121 -0.27 -15.40 -10.89
CA LEU A 121 0.70 -14.79 -9.97
C LEU A 121 1.64 -13.81 -10.68
N PHE A 122 1.94 -14.04 -11.96
CA PHE A 122 2.79 -13.18 -12.77
C PHE A 122 1.96 -12.23 -13.64
N SER A 123 0.95 -12.77 -14.34
CA SER A 123 0.27 -12.04 -15.42
C SER A 123 -0.89 -11.17 -14.92
N PHE A 124 -1.62 -11.62 -13.90
CA PHE A 124 -2.81 -10.93 -13.37
C PHE A 124 -2.80 -10.96 -11.84
N PRO A 125 -1.91 -10.20 -11.18
CA PRO A 125 -1.79 -10.20 -9.73
C PRO A 125 -3.10 -9.85 -9.01
N ARG A 126 -3.96 -9.02 -9.64
CA ARG A 126 -5.30 -8.66 -9.15
C ARG A 126 -6.25 -9.85 -9.03
N ALA A 127 -6.03 -10.93 -9.77
CA ALA A 127 -6.78 -12.18 -9.60
C ALA A 127 -6.41 -12.94 -8.31
N ILE A 128 -5.34 -12.53 -7.61
CA ILE A 128 -4.79 -13.17 -6.41
C ILE A 128 -5.20 -12.37 -5.15
N ASP A 129 -6.51 -12.18 -4.98
CA ASP A 129 -7.21 -11.59 -3.82
C ASP A 129 -6.55 -10.36 -3.18
N GLN A 130 -5.92 -10.49 -2.00
CA GLN A 130 -5.24 -9.40 -1.28
C GLN A 130 -3.77 -9.21 -1.69
N PHE A 131 -3.18 -10.16 -2.40
CA PHE A 131 -1.73 -10.19 -2.68
C PHE A 131 -1.32 -9.22 -3.78
N TRP A 132 -2.25 -8.83 -4.68
CA TRP A 132 -1.99 -7.86 -5.75
C TRP A 132 -1.32 -6.57 -5.25
N TYR A 133 -1.66 -6.14 -4.03
CA TYR A 133 -1.13 -4.92 -3.45
C TYR A 133 0.40 -4.98 -3.28
N LEU A 134 0.95 -6.13 -2.85
CA LEU A 134 2.41 -6.28 -2.72
C LEU A 134 3.10 -6.16 -4.08
N TYR A 135 2.52 -6.78 -5.11
CA TYR A 135 2.98 -6.70 -6.49
C TYR A 135 2.97 -5.26 -7.01
N ALA A 136 1.81 -4.60 -6.92
CA ALA A 136 1.64 -3.22 -7.37
C ALA A 136 2.58 -2.27 -6.62
N LEU A 137 2.71 -2.43 -5.30
CA LEU A 137 3.61 -1.60 -4.49
C LEU A 137 5.07 -1.75 -4.93
N PHE A 138 5.53 -2.98 -5.14
CA PHE A 138 6.88 -3.22 -5.64
C PHE A 138 7.08 -2.59 -7.01
N ALA A 139 6.17 -2.83 -7.96
CA ALA A 139 6.27 -2.30 -9.31
C ALA A 139 6.33 -0.77 -9.33
N VAL A 140 5.43 -0.09 -8.60
CA VAL A 140 5.42 1.37 -8.49
C VAL A 140 6.72 1.89 -7.85
N MET A 141 7.22 1.25 -6.78
CA MET A 141 8.49 1.63 -6.16
C MET A 141 9.68 1.50 -7.12
N VAL A 142 9.74 0.41 -7.88
CA VAL A 142 10.82 0.15 -8.85
C VAL A 142 10.74 1.14 -10.01
N ILE A 143 9.55 1.39 -10.56
CA ILE A 143 9.35 2.37 -11.64
C ILE A 143 9.74 3.76 -11.15
N PHE A 144 9.28 4.17 -9.98
CA PHE A 144 9.64 5.46 -9.38
C PHE A 144 11.16 5.58 -9.22
N ALA A 145 11.81 4.56 -8.64
CA ALA A 145 13.26 4.59 -8.43
C ALA A 145 14.00 4.65 -9.77
N THR A 146 13.67 3.79 -10.73
CA THR A 146 14.28 3.75 -12.05
C THR A 146 14.14 5.08 -12.78
N LEU A 147 12.94 5.66 -12.81
CA LEU A 147 12.72 6.98 -13.43
C LEU A 147 13.54 8.07 -12.76
N ASN A 148 13.63 8.06 -11.43
CA ASN A 148 14.38 9.08 -10.69
C ASN A 148 15.89 8.94 -10.80
N PHE A 149 16.43 7.72 -10.88
CA PHE A 149 17.86 7.50 -11.07
C PHE A 149 18.32 7.73 -12.51
N THR A 150 17.46 7.52 -13.51
CA THR A 150 17.84 7.62 -14.94
C THR A 150 17.46 8.95 -15.58
N LEU A 151 16.22 9.41 -15.40
CA LEU A 151 15.65 10.55 -16.16
C LEU A 151 15.36 11.76 -15.28
N LEU A 152 14.62 11.57 -14.19
CA LEU A 152 14.01 12.68 -13.43
C LEU A 152 14.96 13.29 -12.40
N LYS A 153 16.04 12.59 -12.02
CA LYS A 153 17.06 13.05 -11.05
C LYS A 153 16.47 13.59 -9.75
N PHE A 154 15.38 13.00 -9.26
CA PHE A 154 14.66 13.44 -8.06
C PHE A 154 14.11 14.88 -8.13
N ASN A 155 13.92 15.44 -9.34
CA ASN A 155 13.30 16.73 -9.53
C ASN A 155 11.80 16.67 -9.21
N THR A 156 11.35 17.47 -8.25
CA THR A 156 9.95 17.57 -7.81
C THR A 156 8.99 17.84 -8.96
N TRP A 157 9.27 18.84 -9.80
CA TRP A 157 8.36 19.24 -10.88
C TRP A 157 8.16 18.11 -11.88
N LEU A 158 9.25 17.46 -12.30
CA LEU A 158 9.17 16.36 -13.25
C LEU A 158 8.42 15.15 -12.67
N ASN A 159 8.60 14.84 -11.39
CA ASN A 159 7.84 13.79 -10.73
C ASN A 159 6.33 14.09 -10.67
N VAL A 160 5.94 15.34 -10.44
CA VAL A 160 4.54 15.78 -10.48
C VAL A 160 3.96 15.65 -11.89
N VAL A 161 4.68 16.10 -12.91
CA VAL A 161 4.24 15.96 -14.31
C VAL A 161 4.03 14.50 -14.67
N VAL A 162 5.01 13.63 -14.37
CA VAL A 162 4.88 12.19 -14.61
C VAL A 162 3.71 11.58 -13.83
N ALA A 163 3.51 11.97 -12.57
CA ALA A 163 2.37 11.50 -11.78
C ALA A 163 1.04 11.87 -12.43
N ILE A 164 0.87 13.12 -12.88
CA ILE A 164 -0.36 13.56 -13.55
C ILE A 164 -0.56 12.78 -14.86
N VAL A 165 0.48 12.64 -15.68
CA VAL A 165 0.40 11.90 -16.95
C VAL A 165 0.01 10.44 -16.72
N LEU A 166 0.64 9.76 -15.75
CA LEU A 166 0.31 8.37 -15.43
C LEU A 166 -1.12 8.25 -14.88
N TYR A 167 -1.55 9.16 -14.02
CA TYR A 167 -2.92 9.16 -13.50
C TYR A 167 -3.96 9.36 -14.61
N VAL A 168 -3.75 10.33 -15.50
CA VAL A 168 -4.66 10.54 -16.64
C VAL A 168 -4.65 9.32 -17.57
N SER A 169 -3.48 8.69 -17.77
CA SER A 169 -3.38 7.48 -18.59
C SER A 169 -4.13 6.30 -18.01
N SER A 170 -4.29 6.20 -16.68
CA SER A 170 -4.97 5.07 -16.04
C SER A 170 -6.44 4.95 -16.46
N TYR A 171 -7.10 6.07 -16.77
CA TYR A 171 -8.48 6.07 -17.28
C TYR A 171 -8.62 5.39 -18.66
N PHE A 172 -7.55 5.33 -19.43
CA PHE A 172 -7.53 4.70 -20.75
C PHE A 172 -7.01 3.25 -20.70
N ILE A 173 -6.24 2.90 -19.66
CA ILE A 173 -5.67 1.57 -19.48
C ILE A 173 -6.66 0.70 -18.72
N LYS A 174 -7.50 -0.05 -19.44
CA LYS A 174 -8.48 -0.98 -18.83
C LYS A 174 -7.92 -2.38 -18.54
N THR A 175 -6.61 -2.58 -18.67
CA THR A 175 -5.98 -3.89 -18.49
C THR A 175 -5.33 -4.02 -17.12
N ASP A 176 -5.64 -5.14 -16.46
CA ASP A 176 -4.98 -5.56 -15.21
C ASP A 176 -3.73 -6.44 -15.48
N PHE A 177 -3.35 -6.62 -16.74
CA PHE A 177 -2.15 -7.36 -17.12
C PHE A 177 -0.91 -6.70 -16.49
N PHE A 178 -0.10 -7.47 -15.77
CA PHE A 178 1.03 -7.00 -14.95
C PHE A 178 0.69 -5.83 -14.01
N SER A 179 -0.57 -5.70 -13.57
CA SER A 179 -1.02 -4.59 -12.74
C SER A 179 -0.80 -3.20 -13.38
N LEU A 180 -0.83 -3.09 -14.72
CA LEU A 180 -0.58 -1.82 -15.41
C LEU A 180 -1.55 -0.70 -15.00
N HIS A 181 -2.84 -1.00 -14.92
CA HIS A 181 -3.83 -0.04 -14.40
C HIS A 181 -3.46 0.42 -12.99
N ASP A 182 -3.12 -0.50 -12.08
CA ASP A 182 -2.76 -0.17 -10.70
C ASP A 182 -1.48 0.65 -10.61
N ILE A 183 -0.48 0.30 -11.41
CA ILE A 183 0.78 1.03 -11.44
C ILE A 183 0.53 2.50 -11.81
N THR A 184 -0.23 2.72 -12.88
CA THR A 184 -0.52 4.07 -13.38
C THR A 184 -1.42 4.85 -12.44
N PHE A 185 -2.43 4.21 -11.86
CA PHE A 185 -3.35 4.81 -10.90
C PHE A 185 -2.68 5.14 -9.55
N TYR A 186 -1.82 4.24 -9.03
CA TYR A 186 -1.25 4.39 -7.69
C TYR A 186 0.06 5.17 -7.61
N TYR A 187 0.76 5.36 -8.74
CA TYR A 187 1.99 6.14 -8.82
C TYR A 187 1.90 7.55 -8.21
N PRO A 188 0.84 8.34 -8.44
CA PRO A 188 0.71 9.69 -7.88
C PRO A 188 0.70 9.70 -6.36
N PHE A 189 0.09 8.70 -5.71
CA PHE A 189 0.06 8.62 -4.25
C PHE A 189 1.46 8.38 -3.68
N LEU A 190 2.27 7.55 -4.36
CA LEU A 190 3.66 7.37 -3.98
C LEU A 190 4.46 8.67 -4.14
N VAL A 191 4.29 9.39 -5.26
CA VAL A 191 4.93 10.69 -5.47
C VAL A 191 4.49 11.70 -4.43
N PHE A 192 3.19 11.77 -4.12
CA PHE A 192 2.68 12.64 -3.06
C PHE A 192 3.37 12.36 -1.73
N GLY A 193 3.48 11.08 -1.34
CA GLY A 193 4.24 10.65 -0.17
C GLY A 193 5.70 11.10 -0.19
N PHE A 194 6.36 11.00 -1.34
CA PHE A 194 7.73 11.47 -1.53
C PHE A 194 7.87 12.99 -1.34
N LEU A 195 6.92 13.79 -1.84
CA LEU A 195 6.97 15.24 -1.75
C LEU A 195 6.72 15.75 -0.32
N ILE A 196 5.75 15.15 0.38
CA ILE A 196 5.45 15.53 1.77
C ILE A 196 6.45 14.96 2.78
N ALA A 197 7.40 14.14 2.34
CA ALA A 197 8.36 13.49 3.21
C ALA A 197 9.17 14.51 4.01
N GLU A 198 9.62 15.60 3.39
CA GLU A 198 10.38 16.66 4.07
C GLU A 198 9.56 17.38 5.15
N LEU A 199 8.24 17.48 4.96
CA LEU A 199 7.32 18.08 5.93
C LEU A 199 7.01 17.14 7.11
N LEU A 200 6.85 15.84 6.84
CA LEU A 200 6.44 14.85 7.85
C LEU A 200 7.60 14.20 8.61
N MET A 201 8.81 14.18 8.03
CA MET A 201 9.98 13.56 8.67
C MET A 201 10.46 14.30 9.95
N PRO A 202 10.40 15.63 10.05
CA PRO A 202 10.75 16.36 11.29
C PRO A 202 9.74 16.21 12.41
N VAL A 203 8.56 15.62 12.15
CA VAL A 203 7.48 15.51 13.12
C VAL A 203 7.81 14.43 14.16
N ASP A 204 8.07 14.88 15.38
CA ASP A 204 8.37 14.03 16.53
C ASP A 204 7.24 13.06 16.89
N SER A 205 7.60 11.99 17.61
CA SER A 205 6.68 10.98 18.15
C SER A 205 5.53 11.53 19.01
N ASN A 206 5.63 12.79 19.45
CA ASN A 206 4.60 13.50 20.22
C ASN A 206 3.38 13.97 19.39
N PHE A 207 3.39 13.81 18.06
CA PHE A 207 2.30 14.24 17.18
C PHE A 207 0.96 13.54 17.46
N PHE A 208 1.00 12.27 17.89
CA PHE A 208 -0.18 11.50 18.32
C PHE A 208 -0.39 11.54 19.84
N LYS A 209 -0.23 12.70 20.48
CA LYS A 209 -0.91 12.92 21.77
C LYS A 209 -2.40 12.92 21.47
N GLY A 210 -3.20 12.12 22.18
CA GLY A 210 -4.60 11.76 21.88
C GLY A 210 -5.57 12.89 21.49
N LYS A 211 -5.22 14.17 21.68
CA LYS A 211 -5.96 15.34 21.19
C LYS A 211 -6.15 15.35 19.66
N LEU A 212 -5.17 14.90 18.87
CA LEU A 212 -5.33 14.88 17.40
C LEU A 212 -6.34 13.81 16.94
N LEU A 213 -6.39 12.66 17.65
CA LEU A 213 -7.43 11.65 17.48
C LEU A 213 -8.82 12.22 17.79
N VAL A 214 -8.93 13.06 18.83
CA VAL A 214 -10.17 13.75 19.19
C VAL A 214 -10.60 14.75 18.10
N TYR A 215 -9.67 15.38 17.37
CA TYR A 215 -10.00 16.25 16.23
C TYR A 215 -10.29 15.47 14.94
N ALA A 216 -9.64 14.33 14.73
CA ALA A 216 -9.87 13.47 13.57
C ALA A 216 -11.18 12.66 13.68
N LEU A 217 -11.62 12.35 14.90
CA LEU A 217 -12.85 11.59 15.19
C LEU A 217 -14.11 12.25 14.61
N PRO A 218 -14.38 13.55 14.83
CA PRO A 218 -15.52 14.24 14.22
C PRO A 218 -15.49 14.18 12.70
N VAL A 219 -14.33 14.41 12.08
CA VAL A 219 -14.18 14.33 10.62
C VAL A 219 -14.44 12.90 10.14
N PHE A 220 -13.90 11.91 10.83
CA PHE A 220 -14.14 10.50 10.55
C PHE A 220 -15.62 10.13 10.67
N ILE A 221 -16.29 10.52 11.76
CA ILE A 221 -17.72 10.28 11.99
C ILE A 221 -18.56 10.99 10.92
N LEU A 222 -18.24 12.23 10.56
CA LEU A 222 -18.92 12.97 9.50
C LEU A 222 -18.77 12.29 8.14
N LEU A 223 -17.57 11.79 7.81
CA LEU A 223 -17.35 11.00 6.59
C LEU A 223 -18.13 9.68 6.61
N GLN A 224 -18.27 9.04 7.78
CA GLN A 224 -19.11 7.84 7.93
C GLN A 224 -20.59 8.13 7.73
N ILE A 225 -21.10 9.22 8.32
CA ILE A 225 -22.49 9.63 8.17
C ILE A 225 -22.75 10.00 6.71
N PHE A 226 -21.87 10.79 6.09
CA PHE A 226 -21.98 11.17 4.68
C PHE A 226 -22.03 9.95 3.77
N TRP A 227 -21.13 8.99 3.97
CA TRP A 227 -21.12 7.75 3.19
C TRP A 227 -22.40 6.93 3.41
N ARG A 228 -22.85 6.75 4.65
CA ARG A 228 -24.09 6.04 4.98
C ARG A 228 -25.34 6.68 4.36
N VAL A 229 -25.36 8.02 4.26
CA VAL A 229 -26.45 8.76 3.61
C VAL A 229 -26.40 8.58 2.09
N GLN A 230 -25.20 8.55 1.50
CA GLN A 230 -25.02 8.47 0.05
C GLN A 230 -25.17 7.04 -0.51
N TYR A 231 -24.87 6.03 0.30
CA TYR A 231 -24.95 4.60 -0.04
C TYR A 231 -25.76 3.86 1.04
N PRO A 232 -27.10 3.95 1.00
CA PRO A 232 -27.96 3.40 2.05
C PRO A 232 -28.08 1.86 2.09
N ASP A 233 -27.39 1.12 1.22
CA ASP A 233 -27.49 -0.34 1.10
C ASP A 233 -26.12 -1.04 1.11
#